data_AF-A0A392SDW0-F1
#
_entry.id   AF-A0A392SDW0-F1
#
_cell.length_a   1.000
_cell.length_b   1.000
_cell.length_c   1.000
_cell.angle_alpha   90.00
_cell.angle_beta   90.00
_cell.angle_gamma   90.00
#
_symmetry.space_group_name_H-M   'P 1'
#
loop_
_entity.id
_entity.type
_entity.pdbx_description
1 polymer ?
#
loop_
_entity_poly.entity_id
_entity_poly.type
_entity_poly.pdbx_seq_one_letter_code
_entity_poly.pdbx_strand_id
1 'polypeptide(L)'
;LQAIKDSRVFIIVFSKDYATSTWCLDEMAAIADCHSDLKQTVFPVFYDFDPSHVRKQKGMYQKALVLHSDRFKYDPNRVDGWKKAMTYLAGIAGWDVRNK
;
A
#
# COMPACT_ATOMS: atom_id res chain seq x y z
N LEU A 1 15.35 -1.99 4.09
CA LEU A 1 14.41 -3.11 4.37
C LEU A 1 14.69 -3.85 5.70
N GLN A 2 15.93 -3.89 6.22
CA GLN A 2 16.20 -4.58 7.51
C GLN A 2 15.32 -4.05 8.66
N ALA A 3 15.15 -2.73 8.76
CA ALA A 3 14.25 -2.11 9.73
C ALA A 3 12.80 -2.61 9.65
N ILE A 4 12.30 -2.96 8.45
CA ILE A 4 10.96 -3.54 8.28
C ILE A 4 10.94 -4.95 8.88
N LYS A 5 11.95 -5.78 8.61
CA LYS A 5 12.03 -7.13 9.18
C LYS A 5 12.11 -7.12 10.72
N ASP A 6 12.82 -6.13 11.27
CA ASP A 6 13.02 -6.02 12.72
C ASP A 6 11.84 -5.32 13.45
N SER A 7 10.93 -4.71 12.71
CA SER A 7 9.77 -4.02 13.27
C SER A 7 8.70 -5.02 13.73
N ARG A 8 7.97 -4.69 14.80
CA ARG A 8 6.85 -5.51 15.29
C ARG A 8 5.48 -5.00 14.84
N VAL A 9 5.40 -3.70 14.59
CA VAL A 9 4.16 -2.98 14.30
C VAL A 9 4.40 -2.01 13.15
N PHE A 10 3.46 -1.96 12.21
CA PHE A 10 3.44 -0.98 11.14
C PHE A 10 2.16 -0.17 11.18
N ILE A 11 2.30 1.13 11.00
CA ILE A 11 1.18 2.04 10.77
C ILE A 11 1.33 2.55 9.35
N ILE A 12 0.38 2.19 8.48
CA ILE A 12 0.41 2.59 7.07
C ILE A 12 -0.63 3.67 6.88
N VAL A 13 -0.17 4.89 6.60
CA VAL A 13 -1.05 6.04 6.38
C VAL A 13 -1.31 6.21 4.90
N PHE A 14 -2.40 5.64 4.40
CA PHE A 14 -2.86 5.82 3.04
C PHE A 14 -3.46 7.21 2.86
N SER A 15 -2.76 8.06 2.11
CA SER A 15 -3.18 9.41 1.74
C SER A 15 -3.42 9.50 0.22
N LYS A 16 -4.06 10.59 -0.20
CA LYS A 16 -4.36 10.90 -1.61
C LYS A 16 -3.18 10.70 -2.56
N ASP A 17 -1.98 11.11 -2.14
CA ASP A 17 -0.76 11.09 -2.97
C ASP A 17 0.19 9.93 -2.65
N TYR A 18 -0.17 9.04 -1.73
CA TYR A 18 0.67 7.90 -1.32
C TYR A 18 1.13 7.08 -2.53
N ALA A 19 0.22 6.82 -3.48
CA ALA A 19 0.51 6.02 -4.68
C ALA A 19 1.40 6.72 -5.70
N THR A 20 1.70 8.01 -5.55
CA THR A 20 2.60 8.73 -6.46
C THR A 20 4.06 8.45 -6.15
N SER A 21 4.38 8.11 -4.89
CA SER A 21 5.74 7.79 -4.43
C SER A 21 6.07 6.32 -4.62
N THR A 22 7.01 6.02 -5.52
CA THR A 22 7.51 4.64 -5.69
C THR A 22 8.12 4.08 -4.41
N TRP A 23 8.75 4.94 -3.60
CA TRP A 23 9.33 4.54 -2.32
C TRP A 23 8.25 4.04 -1.35
N CYS A 24 7.15 4.79 -1.19
CA CYS A 24 6.03 4.38 -0.34
C CYS A 24 5.37 3.07 -0.82
N LEU A 25 5.34 2.85 -2.14
CA LEU A 25 4.83 1.62 -2.74
C LEU A 25 5.76 0.42 -2.49
N ASP A 26 7.08 0.61 -2.62
CA ASP A 26 8.06 -0.42 -2.34
C ASP A 26 8.09 -0.80 -0.85
N GLU A 27 8.03 0.19 0.05
CA GLU A 27 7.95 -0.07 1.49
C GLU A 27 6.67 -0.83 1.85
N MET A 28 5.52 -0.42 1.29
CA MET A 28 4.25 -1.12 1.49
C MET A 28 4.30 -2.56 0.99
N ALA A 29 4.90 -2.82 -0.18
CA ALA A 29 5.06 -4.19 -0.68
C ALA A 29 5.96 -5.02 0.22
N ALA A 30 7.08 -4.47 0.67
CA ALA A 30 7.96 -5.17 1.61
C ALA A 30 7.29 -5.45 2.96
N ILE A 31 6.42 -4.55 3.45
CA ILE A 31 5.60 -4.79 4.65
C ILE A 31 4.61 -5.92 4.39
N ALA A 32 3.95 -5.97 3.23
CA ALA A 32 3.02 -7.05 2.89
C ALA A 32 3.72 -8.41 2.90
N ASP A 33 4.91 -8.50 2.29
CA ASP A 33 5.72 -9.72 2.27
C ASP A 33 6.20 -10.12 3.68
N CYS A 34 6.63 -9.17 4.50
CA CYS A 34 7.06 -9.49 5.87
C CYS A 34 5.87 -9.87 6.77
N HIS A 35 4.72 -9.24 6.60
CA HIS A 35 3.52 -9.51 7.38
C HIS A 35 2.98 -10.92 7.13
N SER A 36 3.02 -11.41 5.87
CA SER A 36 2.60 -12.78 5.57
C SER A 36 3.45 -13.83 6.27
N ASP A 37 4.72 -13.54 6.49
CA ASP A 37 5.71 -14.51 6.93
C ASP A 37 6.01 -14.43 8.44
N LEU A 38 5.95 -13.23 9.03
CA LEU A 38 6.45 -12.95 10.38
C LEU A 38 5.37 -12.62 11.42
N LYS A 39 4.08 -12.64 11.03
CA LYS A 39 2.94 -12.30 11.92
C LYS A 39 3.08 -10.94 12.61
N GLN A 40 3.73 -9.99 11.95
CA GLN A 40 3.82 -8.60 12.41
C GLN A 40 2.41 -7.98 12.49
N THR A 41 2.21 -6.92 13.27
CA THR A 41 0.91 -6.25 13.33
C THR A 41 0.88 -5.08 12.36
N VAL A 42 -0.15 -4.99 11.51
CA VAL A 42 -0.35 -3.87 10.57
C VAL A 42 -1.63 -3.13 10.92
N PHE A 43 -1.52 -1.80 11.00
CA PHE A 43 -2.61 -0.87 11.21
C PHE A 43 -2.73 0.08 10.01
N PRO A 44 -3.65 -0.19 9.07
CA PRO A 44 -3.92 0.73 7.99
C PRO A 44 -4.75 1.92 8.50
N VAL A 45 -4.33 3.13 8.13
CA VAL A 45 -5.03 4.39 8.39
C VAL A 45 -5.35 5.04 7.06
N PHE A 46 -6.63 5.29 6.79
CA PHE A 46 -7.11 5.90 5.57
C PHE A 46 -7.37 7.39 5.83
N TYR A 47 -6.47 8.24 5.32
CA TYR A 47 -6.50 9.67 5.54
C TYR A 47 -7.25 10.38 4.42
N ASP A 48 -8.44 10.88 4.75
CA ASP A 48 -9.29 11.73 3.90
C ASP A 48 -9.69 11.09 2.55
N PHE A 49 -9.76 9.76 2.49
CA PHE A 49 -10.18 9.07 1.28
C PHE A 49 -10.81 7.71 1.56
N ASP A 50 -11.62 7.23 0.62
CA ASP A 50 -12.32 5.97 0.79
C ASP A 50 -11.37 4.76 0.81
N PRO A 51 -11.42 3.89 1.83
CA PRO A 51 -10.59 2.68 1.87
C PRO A 51 -10.72 1.82 0.60
N SER A 52 -11.88 1.82 -0.06
CA SER A 52 -12.08 1.11 -1.32
C SER A 52 -11.27 1.66 -2.48
N HIS A 53 -10.85 2.93 -2.44
CA HIS A 53 -9.98 3.51 -3.47
C HIS A 53 -8.57 2.95 -3.40
N VAL A 54 -8.07 2.63 -2.20
CA VAL A 54 -6.80 1.91 -2.01
C VAL A 54 -6.99 0.43 -2.37
N ARG A 55 -7.97 -0.23 -1.75
CA ARG A 55 -8.19 -1.68 -1.87
C ARG A 55 -8.54 -2.14 -3.29
N LYS A 56 -9.29 -1.32 -4.04
CA LYS A 56 -9.69 -1.62 -5.43
C LYS A 56 -8.92 -0.78 -6.45
N GLN A 57 -7.89 -0.04 -6.01
CA GLN A 57 -7.05 0.82 -6.82
C GLN A 57 -7.86 1.74 -7.76
N LYS A 58 -8.81 2.51 -7.20
CA LYS A 58 -9.69 3.43 -7.94
C LYS A 58 -9.23 4.88 -7.81
N GLY A 59 -9.76 5.74 -8.68
CA GLY A 59 -9.54 7.18 -8.59
C GLY A 59 -8.06 7.54 -8.76
N MET A 60 -7.47 8.22 -7.79
CA MET A 60 -6.08 8.67 -7.88
C MET A 60 -5.06 7.53 -7.84
N TYR A 61 -5.36 6.45 -7.11
CA TYR A 61 -4.52 5.25 -7.09
C TYR A 61 -4.47 4.59 -8.47
N GLN A 62 -5.61 4.54 -9.19
CA GLN A 62 -5.65 4.04 -10.56
C GLN A 62 -4.75 4.87 -11.48
N LYS A 63 -4.89 6.21 -11.42
CA LYS A 63 -4.10 7.13 -12.26
C LYS A 63 -2.60 6.97 -11.99
N ALA A 64 -2.20 6.90 -10.73
CA ALA A 64 -0.80 6.71 -10.35
C ALA A 64 -0.25 5.37 -10.85
N LEU A 65 -1.02 4.28 -10.73
CA LEU A 65 -0.60 2.97 -11.22
C LEU A 65 -0.47 2.93 -12.75
N VAL A 66 -1.31 3.63 -13.51
CA VAL A 66 -1.15 3.73 -14.98
C VAL A 66 0.17 4.41 -15.33
N LEU A 67 0.51 5.52 -14.66
CA LEU A 67 1.79 6.21 -14.87
C LEU A 67 2.98 5.32 -14.51
N HIS A 68 2.88 4.58 -13.41
CA HIS A 68 3.92 3.65 -13.01
C HIS A 68 4.02 2.44 -13.95
N SER A 69 2.91 1.92 -14.48
CA SER A 69 2.93 0.84 -15.47
C SER A 69 3.67 1.24 -16.74
N ASP A 70 3.51 2.48 -17.20
CA ASP A 70 4.28 2.98 -18.35
C ASP A 70 5.77 3.16 -17.99
N ARG A 71 6.04 3.78 -16.84
CA ARG A 71 7.41 4.00 -16.34
C ARG A 71 8.19 2.68 -16.13
N PHE A 72 7.52 1.65 -15.62
CA PHE A 72 8.09 0.34 -15.32
C PHE A 72 7.59 -0.73 -16.29
N LYS A 73 7.37 -0.38 -17.56
CA LYS A 73 6.87 -1.32 -18.60
C LYS A 73 7.74 -2.57 -18.79
N TYR A 74 9.02 -2.49 -18.46
CA TYR A 74 9.97 -3.62 -18.51
C TYR A 74 10.09 -4.38 -17.19
N ASP A 75 9.38 -3.95 -16.15
CA ASP A 75 9.26 -4.60 -14.84
C ASP A 75 7.79 -4.61 -14.36
N PRO A 76 6.90 -5.31 -15.08
CA PRO A 76 5.47 -5.34 -14.74
C PRO A 76 5.21 -6.02 -13.39
N ASN A 77 6.10 -6.93 -12.98
CA ASN A 77 6.00 -7.68 -11.73
C ASN A 77 6.03 -6.75 -10.51
N ARG A 78 6.81 -5.66 -10.55
CA ARG A 78 6.86 -4.68 -9.47
C ARG A 78 5.52 -3.97 -9.29
N VAL A 79 4.91 -3.51 -10.38
CA VAL A 79 3.61 -2.82 -10.32
C VAL A 79 2.50 -3.77 -9.86
N ASP A 80 2.52 -5.02 -10.32
CA ASP A 80 1.57 -6.03 -9.86
C ASP A 80 1.80 -6.42 -8.38
N GLY A 81 3.04 -6.42 -7.92
CA GLY A 81 3.39 -6.55 -6.49
C GLY A 81 2.73 -5.44 -5.66
N TRP A 82 2.84 -4.19 -6.10
CA TRP A 82 2.17 -3.07 -5.43
C TRP A 82 0.65 -3.21 -5.39
N LYS A 83 0.01 -3.62 -6.50
CA LYS A 83 -1.45 -3.84 -6.53
C LYS A 83 -1.90 -4.92 -5.54
N LYS A 84 -1.16 -6.04 -5.48
CA LYS A 84 -1.43 -7.13 -4.54
C LYS A 84 -1.27 -6.66 -3.10
N ALA A 85 -0.18 -5.95 -2.80
CA ALA A 85 0.07 -5.40 -1.47
C ALA A 85 -1.01 -4.39 -1.04
N MET A 86 -1.44 -3.48 -1.93
CA MET A 86 -2.56 -2.57 -1.65
C MET A 86 -3.84 -3.34 -1.32
N THR A 87 -4.19 -4.32 -2.14
CA THR A 87 -5.42 -5.11 -1.96
C THR A 87 -5.39 -5.87 -0.63
N TYR A 88 -4.24 -6.45 -0.29
CA TYR A 88 -4.03 -7.18 0.96
C TYR A 88 -4.09 -6.26 2.18
N LEU A 89 -3.23 -5.24 2.23
CA LEU A 89 -3.08 -4.38 3.41
C LEU A 89 -4.29 -3.47 3.63
N ALA A 90 -4.93 -2.97 2.57
CA ALA A 90 -6.17 -2.20 2.69
C ALA A 90 -7.41 -3.09 2.89
N GLY A 91 -7.25 -4.42 2.87
CA GLY A 91 -8.27 -5.38 3.28
C GLY A 91 -8.28 -5.65 4.79
N ILE A 92 -7.21 -5.27 5.51
CA ILE A 92 -7.10 -5.41 6.96
C ILE A 92 -7.99 -4.37 7.65
N ALA A 93 -8.56 -4.71 8.80
CA ALA A 93 -9.32 -3.77 9.62
C ALA A 93 -8.42 -2.59 10.03
N GLY A 94 -8.93 -1.37 9.86
CA GLY A 94 -8.16 -0.14 10.09
C GLY A 94 -9.06 1.06 10.38
N TRP A 95 -8.45 2.24 10.38
CA TRP A 95 -9.13 3.50 10.73
C TRP A 95 -9.40 4.34 9.50
N ASP A 96 -10.67 4.66 9.27
CA ASP A 96 -11.10 5.68 8.32
C ASP A 96 -11.29 7.00 9.06
N VAL A 97 -10.44 7.99 8.76
CA VAL A 97 -10.47 9.30 9.45
C VAL A 97 -11.78 10.06 9.18
N ARG A 98 -12.51 9.72 8.12
CA ARG A 98 -13.79 10.37 7.77
C ARG A 98 -14.95 9.91 8.66
N ASN A 99 -14.82 8.74 9.29
CA ASN A 99 -15.85 8.15 10.15
C ASN A 99 -15.58 8.42 11.64
N LYS A 100 -15.02 9.60 11.95
CA LYS A 100 -14.78 10.02 13.34
C LYS A 100 -16.02 10.62 13.98
#